data_AF-A0A7Y8MI75-F1
#
_entry.id   AF-A0A7Y8MI75-F1
#
_cell.length_a   1.000
_cell.length_b   1.000
_cell.length_c   1.000
_cell.angle_alpha   90.00
_cell.angle_beta   90.00
_cell.angle_gamma   90.00
#
_symmetry.space_group_name_H-M   'P 1'
#
loop_
_entity.id
_entity.type
_entity.pdbx_description
1 polymer ?
#
loop_
_entity_poly.entity_id
_entity_poly.type
_entity_poly.pdbx_seq_one_letter_code
_entity_poly.pdbx_strand_id
1 'polypeptide(L)'
;MFDSGVGGLSVFDAVVAARLPVEIDYAADDAWLPYGEKADAALRARVPALIAALAQALSPDLVVLACNTASTLALEETRAAVAVPVVGVVPPIKPAAALTQTGVIGLLATPATVRRAYTDALIGEFAAGKRVIRVGDAALVAAAEAKLAGRAPPRDAV
;
A
#
# COMPACT_ATOMS: atom_id res chain seq x y z
N MET A 1 -3.64 -2.78 11.96
CA MET A 1 -3.30 -2.69 10.52
C MET A 1 -4.29 -1.78 9.83
N PHE A 2 -3.84 -1.00 8.85
CA PHE A 2 -4.68 -0.05 8.12
C PHE A 2 -4.49 -0.16 6.61
N ASP A 3 -5.59 -0.13 5.85
CA ASP A 3 -5.59 0.02 4.40
C ASP A 3 -6.73 0.94 3.92
N SER A 4 -6.67 1.38 2.66
CA SER A 4 -7.77 2.12 2.05
C SER A 4 -8.99 1.26 1.71
N GLY A 5 -8.84 -0.07 1.71
CA GLY A 5 -9.88 -1.05 1.38
C GLY A 5 -9.52 -2.44 1.88
N VAL A 6 -9.88 -3.47 1.11
CA VAL A 6 -9.63 -4.88 1.49
C VAL A 6 -8.32 -5.44 0.93
N GLY A 7 -7.62 -4.71 0.06
CA GLY A 7 -6.33 -5.11 -0.49
C GLY A 7 -5.25 -5.41 0.57
N GLY A 8 -5.31 -4.71 1.71
CA GLY A 8 -4.44 -4.93 2.86
C GLY A 8 -4.59 -6.29 3.54
N LEU A 9 -5.65 -7.04 3.25
CA LEU A 9 -5.82 -8.41 3.74
C LEU A 9 -4.71 -9.35 3.26
N SER A 10 -4.09 -9.07 2.10
CA SER A 10 -2.92 -9.83 1.64
C SER A 10 -1.71 -9.68 2.58
N VAL A 11 -1.52 -8.51 3.18
CA VAL A 11 -0.47 -8.27 4.18
C VAL A 11 -0.87 -8.93 5.51
N PHE A 12 -2.15 -8.85 5.87
CA PHE A 12 -2.69 -9.53 7.06
C PHE A 12 -2.44 -11.03 7.00
N ASP A 13 -2.78 -11.68 5.87
CA ASP A 13 -2.58 -13.12 5.66
C ASP A 13 -1.10 -13.51 5.81
N ALA A 14 -0.18 -12.68 5.33
CA ALA A 14 1.25 -12.90 5.48
C ALA A 14 1.71 -12.83 6.95
N VAL A 15 1.16 -11.88 7.74
CA VAL A 15 1.45 -11.77 9.18
C VAL A 15 0.89 -12.97 9.94
N VAL A 16 -0.35 -13.39 9.63
CA VAL A 16 -0.97 -14.58 10.22
C VAL A 16 -0.16 -15.84 9.88
N ALA A 17 0.28 -15.98 8.63
CA ALA A 17 1.10 -17.11 8.19
C ALA A 17 2.45 -17.20 8.91
N ALA A 18 2.99 -16.06 9.37
CA ALA A 18 4.21 -16.02 10.19
C ALA A 18 4.02 -16.56 11.62
N ARG A 19 2.77 -16.85 12.04
CA ARG A 19 2.42 -17.42 13.35
C ARG A 19 3.00 -16.65 14.54
N LEU A 20 3.04 -15.32 14.41
CA LEU A 20 3.46 -14.45 15.49
C LEU A 20 2.36 -14.40 16.56
N PRO A 21 2.71 -14.39 17.86
CA PRO A 21 1.73 -14.28 18.94
C PRO A 21 1.27 -12.82 19.09
N VAL A 22 0.53 -12.32 18.11
CA VAL A 22 0.04 -10.93 18.05
C VAL A 22 -1.47 -10.89 17.85
N GLU A 23 -2.11 -9.91 18.47
CA GLU A 23 -3.49 -9.54 18.16
C GLU A 23 -3.49 -8.49 17.06
N ILE A 24 -4.47 -8.55 16.16
CA ILE A 24 -4.52 -7.67 14.99
C ILE A 24 -5.90 -7.05 14.86
N ASP A 25 -5.99 -5.75 15.15
CA ASP A 25 -7.09 -4.92 14.67
C ASP A 25 -6.86 -4.54 13.22
N TYR A 26 -7.88 -4.70 12.37
CA TYR A 26 -7.83 -4.27 10.97
C TYR A 26 -8.84 -3.15 10.72
N ALA A 27 -8.37 -2.03 10.18
CA ALA A 27 -9.20 -0.90 9.80
C ALA A 27 -9.08 -0.61 8.30
N ALA A 28 -10.21 -0.50 7.61
CA ALA A 28 -10.30 -0.09 6.22
C ALA A 28 -11.02 1.25 6.10
N ASP A 29 -10.48 2.17 5.29
CA ASP A 29 -11.13 3.44 4.96
C ASP A 29 -11.98 3.33 3.69
N ASP A 30 -12.93 2.38 3.69
CA ASP A 30 -13.79 2.07 2.53
C ASP A 30 -14.56 3.30 2.03
N ALA A 31 -14.89 4.23 2.95
CA ALA A 31 -15.59 5.48 2.62
C ALA A 31 -14.78 6.40 1.69
N TRP A 32 -13.47 6.18 1.55
CA TRP A 32 -12.58 6.98 0.73
C TRP A 32 -11.79 6.18 -0.32
N LEU A 33 -12.14 4.91 -0.51
CA LEU A 33 -11.61 4.10 -1.60
C LEU A 33 -12.03 4.67 -2.98
N PRO A 34 -11.20 4.59 -4.02
CA PRO A 34 -9.78 4.24 -4.00
C PRO A 34 -8.89 5.45 -3.68
N TYR A 35 -7.89 5.26 -2.82
CA TYR A 35 -6.90 6.30 -2.52
C TYR A 35 -6.11 6.74 -3.76
N GLY A 36 -5.90 5.84 -4.74
CA GLY A 36 -5.14 6.12 -5.95
C GLY A 36 -5.71 7.23 -6.84
N GLU A 37 -6.96 7.64 -6.62
CA GLU A 37 -7.66 8.70 -7.35
C GLU A 37 -7.82 9.99 -6.55
N LYS A 38 -7.47 9.99 -5.25
CA LYS A 38 -7.61 11.15 -4.39
C LYS A 38 -6.42 12.09 -4.55
N ALA A 39 -6.64 13.37 -4.27
CA ALA A 39 -5.57 14.37 -4.28
C ALA A 39 -4.54 14.07 -3.17
N ASP A 40 -3.26 14.17 -3.52
CA ASP A 40 -2.16 13.89 -2.59
C ASP A 40 -2.22 14.75 -1.32
N ALA A 41 -2.52 16.04 -1.43
CA ALA A 41 -2.65 16.92 -0.26
C ALA A 41 -3.77 16.46 0.70
N ALA A 42 -4.88 15.97 0.14
CA ALA A 42 -6.02 15.51 0.94
C ALA A 42 -5.68 14.21 1.68
N LEU A 43 -4.96 13.28 1.04
CA LEU A 43 -4.47 12.06 1.67
C LEU A 43 -3.40 12.33 2.73
N ARG A 44 -2.46 13.26 2.49
CA ARG A 44 -1.43 13.67 3.47
C ARG A 44 -2.04 14.26 4.74
N ALA A 45 -3.19 14.92 4.64
CA ALA A 45 -3.93 15.40 5.80
C ALA A 45 -4.75 14.28 6.48
N ARG A 46 -5.44 13.46 5.69
CA ARG A 46 -6.38 12.45 6.21
C ARG A 46 -5.69 11.27 6.90
N VAL A 47 -4.67 10.69 6.26
CA VAL A 47 -4.07 9.43 6.75
C VAL A 47 -3.46 9.60 8.15
N PRO A 48 -2.60 10.60 8.42
CA PRO A 48 -2.03 10.77 9.76
C PRO A 48 -3.11 11.02 10.82
N ALA A 49 -4.13 11.84 10.50
CA ALA A 49 -5.23 12.14 11.42
C ALA A 49 -6.08 10.90 11.75
N LEU A 50 -6.39 10.08 10.74
CA LEU A 50 -7.15 8.85 10.93
C LEU A 50 -6.36 7.83 11.76
N ILE A 51 -5.07 7.66 11.46
CA ILE A 51 -4.20 6.75 12.21
C ILE A 51 -4.03 7.22 13.65
N ALA A 52 -3.90 8.52 13.90
CA ALA A 52 -3.83 9.06 15.25
C ALA A 52 -5.11 8.77 16.05
N ALA A 53 -6.29 8.95 15.44
CA ALA A 53 -7.56 8.63 16.08
C ALA A 53 -7.70 7.12 16.37
N LEU A 54 -7.31 6.25 15.44
CA LEU A 54 -7.32 4.80 15.62
C LEU A 54 -6.33 4.37 16.72
N ALA A 55 -5.12 4.95 16.73
CA ALA A 55 -4.11 4.65 17.74
C ALA A 55 -4.59 5.07 19.14
N GLN A 56 -5.30 6.19 19.26
CA GLN A 56 -5.89 6.62 20.54
C GLN A 56 -7.01 5.68 20.99
N ALA A 57 -7.85 5.19 20.07
CA ALA A 57 -8.98 4.34 20.39
C ALA A 57 -8.58 2.90 20.75
N LEU A 58 -7.57 2.36 20.05
CA LEU A 58 -7.16 0.95 20.15
C LEU A 58 -5.90 0.73 20.99
N SER A 59 -5.09 1.77 21.20
CA SER A 59 -3.81 1.69 21.91
C SER A 59 -2.86 0.58 21.39
N PRO A 60 -2.58 0.52 20.08
CA PRO A 60 -1.76 -0.56 19.52
C PRO A 60 -0.28 -0.40 19.85
N ASP A 61 0.45 -1.51 19.97
CA ASP A 61 1.92 -1.48 20.11
C ASP A 61 2.64 -1.11 18.80
N LEU A 62 2.00 -1.30 17.65
CA LEU A 62 2.55 -1.07 16.32
C LEU A 62 1.45 -0.79 15.28
N VAL A 63 1.68 0.18 14.41
CA VAL A 63 0.82 0.46 13.25
C VAL A 63 1.48 -0.06 11.98
N VAL A 64 0.70 -0.79 11.17
CA VAL A 64 1.08 -1.16 9.79
C VAL A 64 0.16 -0.46 8.82
N LEU A 65 0.73 0.39 7.94
CA LEU A 65 0.08 0.89 6.74
C LEU A 65 0.24 -0.16 5.63
N ALA A 66 -0.78 -0.99 5.42
CA ALA A 66 -0.81 -2.04 4.41
C ALA A 66 -1.14 -1.50 3.00
N CYS A 67 -1.48 -0.21 2.88
CA CYS A 67 -1.72 0.46 1.62
C CYS A 67 -0.41 1.00 1.01
N ASN A 68 -0.03 0.55 -0.19
CA ASN A 68 1.08 1.16 -0.94
C ASN A 68 0.82 2.66 -1.20
N THR A 69 -0.42 3.03 -1.51
CA THR A 69 -0.78 4.43 -1.79
C THR A 69 -0.66 5.29 -0.53
N ALA A 70 -1.09 4.82 0.65
CA ALA A 70 -0.90 5.58 1.88
C ALA A 70 0.59 5.66 2.27
N SER A 71 1.30 4.53 2.20
CA SER A 71 2.71 4.44 2.61
C SER A 71 3.63 5.28 1.74
N THR A 72 3.50 5.23 0.41
CA THR A 72 4.34 6.02 -0.49
C THR A 72 4.08 7.52 -0.42
N LEU A 73 3.01 7.95 0.25
CA LEU A 73 2.61 9.35 0.30
C LEU A 73 2.74 9.99 1.68
N ALA A 74 2.31 9.30 2.73
CA ALA A 74 2.08 9.89 4.05
C ALA A 74 2.77 9.13 5.19
N LEU A 75 3.70 8.21 4.91
CA LEU A 75 4.35 7.41 5.95
C LEU A 75 5.11 8.27 6.96
N GLU A 76 5.88 9.26 6.50
CA GLU A 76 6.66 10.13 7.39
C GLU A 76 5.77 11.05 8.22
N GLU A 77 4.73 11.65 7.63
CA GLU A 77 3.75 12.43 8.37
C GLU A 77 2.97 11.58 9.38
N THR A 78 2.67 10.32 9.04
CA THR A 78 2.00 9.39 9.95
C THR A 78 2.92 9.04 11.13
N ARG A 79 4.21 8.78 10.88
CA ARG A 79 5.22 8.57 11.94
C ARG A 79 5.34 9.76 12.87
N ALA A 80 5.23 10.98 12.35
CA ALA A 80 5.27 12.19 13.17
C ALA A 80 3.98 12.41 13.98
N ALA A 81 2.84 11.85 13.54
CA ALA A 81 1.54 12.06 14.17
C ALA A 81 1.23 11.10 15.33
N VAL A 82 1.98 10.01 15.48
CA VAL A 82 1.75 9.01 16.54
C VAL A 82 3.06 8.63 17.24
N ALA A 83 2.96 8.27 18.53
CA ALA A 83 4.13 7.86 19.32
C ALA A 83 4.58 6.41 19.06
N VAL A 84 3.67 5.58 18.53
CA VAL A 84 3.91 4.16 18.30
C VAL A 84 4.64 3.94 16.97
N PRO A 85 5.46 2.89 16.82
CA PRO A 85 6.15 2.62 15.57
C PRO A 85 5.18 2.41 14.40
N VAL A 86 5.52 2.99 13.24
CA VAL A 86 4.74 2.86 12.00
C VAL A 86 5.57 2.19 10.92
N VAL A 87 5.06 1.05 10.44
CA VAL A 87 5.60 0.28 9.31
C VAL A 87 4.72 0.54 8.09
N GLY A 88 5.33 0.88 6.96
CA GLY A 88 4.65 1.00 5.68
C GLY A 88 5.03 -0.12 4.72
N VAL A 89 4.17 -0.42 3.76
CA VAL A 89 4.51 -1.26 2.61
C VAL A 89 4.84 -0.40 1.39
N VAL A 90 5.81 -0.84 0.60
CA VAL A 90 6.25 -0.10 -0.60
C VAL A 90 6.41 -1.07 -1.76
N PRO A 91 6.39 -0.59 -3.02
CA PRO A 91 6.61 -1.45 -4.17
C PRO A 91 7.89 -2.30 -4.01
N PRO A 92 7.84 -3.63 -4.21
CA PRO A 92 8.95 -4.55 -3.96
C PRO A 92 10.00 -4.50 -5.10
N ILE A 93 10.49 -3.31 -5.43
CA ILE A 93 11.45 -3.08 -6.52
C ILE A 93 12.81 -3.71 -6.22
N LYS A 94 13.30 -3.59 -4.98
CA LYS A 94 14.57 -4.19 -4.55
C LYS A 94 14.64 -5.70 -4.77
N PRO A 95 13.70 -6.51 -4.25
CA PRO A 95 13.72 -7.95 -4.53
C PRO A 95 13.50 -8.25 -6.01
N ALA A 96 12.63 -7.51 -6.72
CA ALA A 96 12.43 -7.72 -8.15
C ALA A 96 13.71 -7.49 -8.98
N ALA A 97 14.51 -6.47 -8.62
CA ALA A 97 15.79 -6.18 -9.25
C ALA A 97 16.86 -7.24 -8.96
N ALA A 98 16.82 -7.87 -7.80
CA ALA A 98 17.71 -8.98 -7.45
C ALA A 98 17.32 -10.28 -8.17
N LEU A 99 16.02 -10.49 -8.45
CA LEU A 99 15.50 -11.73 -9.04
C LEU A 99 15.45 -11.71 -10.58
N THR A 100 15.44 -10.54 -11.21
CA THR A 100 15.28 -10.44 -12.68
C THR A 100 16.48 -11.03 -13.43
N GLN A 101 16.19 -11.92 -14.40
CA GLN A 101 17.19 -12.50 -15.29
C GLN A 101 17.39 -11.68 -16.57
N THR A 102 16.33 -11.01 -17.04
CA THR A 102 16.33 -10.21 -18.28
C THR A 102 16.70 -8.75 -18.06
N GLY A 103 16.67 -8.31 -16.80
CA GLY A 103 16.80 -6.91 -16.45
C GLY A 103 15.55 -6.07 -16.71
N VAL A 104 14.43 -6.70 -17.07
CA VAL A 104 13.13 -6.04 -17.26
C VAL A 104 12.21 -6.39 -16.08
N ILE A 105 11.53 -5.40 -15.52
CA ILE A 105 10.63 -5.52 -14.36
C ILE A 105 9.30 -4.85 -14.69
N GLY A 106 8.19 -5.54 -14.48
CA GLY A 106 6.85 -4.94 -14.52
C GLY A 106 6.42 -4.45 -13.14
N LEU A 107 6.00 -3.18 -13.05
CA LEU A 107 5.41 -2.59 -11.86
C LEU A 107 3.94 -2.27 -12.14
N LEU A 108 3.05 -3.12 -11.64
CA LEU A 108 1.61 -2.88 -11.60
C LEU A 108 1.28 -2.18 -10.30
N ALA A 109 0.66 -0.99 -10.36
CA ALA A 109 0.21 -0.30 -9.16
C ALA A 109 -0.94 0.66 -9.50
N THR A 110 -1.44 1.38 -8.49
CA THR A 110 -2.42 2.45 -8.73
C THR A 110 -1.79 3.58 -9.56
N PRO A 111 -2.58 4.35 -10.34
CA PRO A 111 -2.08 5.45 -11.14
C PRO A 111 -1.25 6.47 -10.34
N ALA A 112 -1.66 6.77 -9.11
CA ALA A 112 -0.89 7.64 -8.23
C ALA A 112 0.47 7.01 -7.85
N THR A 113 0.48 5.73 -7.44
CA THR A 113 1.71 5.04 -6.99
C THR A 113 2.79 5.02 -8.08
N VAL A 114 2.43 4.75 -9.35
CA VAL A 114 3.43 4.68 -10.44
C VAL A 114 4.06 6.03 -10.81
N ARG A 115 3.41 7.15 -10.46
CA ARG A 115 3.85 8.52 -10.78
C ARG A 115 4.58 9.23 -9.63
N ARG A 116 4.60 8.65 -8.43
CA ARG A 116 5.13 9.33 -7.23
C ARG A 116 6.65 9.27 -7.16
N ALA A 117 7.22 10.37 -6.64
CA ALA A 117 8.66 10.52 -6.39
C ALA A 117 9.24 9.41 -5.50
N TYR A 118 8.46 8.86 -4.57
CA TYR A 118 8.89 7.72 -3.75
C TYR A 118 9.19 6.48 -4.61
N THR A 119 8.33 6.19 -5.59
CA THR A 119 8.52 5.09 -6.53
C THR A 119 9.72 5.36 -7.44
N ASP A 120 9.92 6.61 -7.87
CA ASP A 120 11.12 7.01 -8.64
C ASP A 120 12.41 6.78 -7.84
N ALA A 121 12.42 7.18 -6.56
CA ALA A 121 13.56 6.98 -5.68
C ALA A 121 13.89 5.50 -5.50
N LEU A 122 12.88 4.64 -5.25
CA LEU A 122 13.09 3.19 -5.14
C LEU A 122 13.66 2.59 -6.43
N ILE A 123 13.20 3.03 -7.60
CA ILE A 123 13.71 2.56 -8.89
C ILE A 123 15.16 3.01 -9.08
N GLY A 124 15.46 4.28 -8.79
CA GLY A 124 16.81 4.81 -8.89
C GLY A 124 17.80 4.12 -7.95
N GLU A 125 17.38 3.85 -6.71
CA GLU A 125 18.23 3.23 -5.68
C GLU A 125 18.46 1.74 -5.93
N PHE A 126 17.41 0.99 -6.25
CA PHE A 126 17.49 -0.48 -6.25
C PHE A 126 17.44 -1.14 -7.63
N ALA A 127 17.03 -0.42 -8.67
CA ALA A 127 16.89 -0.96 -10.02
C ALA A 127 17.73 -0.17 -11.05
N ALA A 128 18.82 0.46 -10.61
CA ALA A 128 19.77 1.12 -11.50
C ALA A 128 20.27 0.16 -12.59
N GLY A 129 20.22 0.61 -13.85
CA GLY A 129 20.58 -0.21 -15.01
C GLY A 129 19.55 -1.29 -15.42
N LYS A 130 18.38 -1.32 -14.78
CA LYS A 130 17.25 -2.19 -15.15
C LYS A 130 16.14 -1.39 -15.82
N ARG A 131 15.34 -2.03 -16.67
CA ARG A 131 14.16 -1.41 -17.30
C ARG A 131 12.91 -1.71 -16.47
N VAL A 132 12.36 -0.69 -15.84
CA VAL A 132 11.08 -0.81 -15.10
C VAL A 132 9.93 -0.30 -15.95
N ILE A 133 9.04 -1.20 -16.36
CA ILE A 133 7.80 -0.89 -17.08
C ILE A 133 6.71 -0.65 -16.04
N ARG A 134 6.15 0.56 -16.01
CA ARG A 134 5.15 0.96 -15.03
C ARG A 134 3.76 0.94 -15.67
N VAL A 135 2.81 0.29 -15.03
CA VAL A 135 1.41 0.25 -15.45
C VAL A 135 0.56 0.70 -14.26
N GLY A 136 -0.04 1.87 -14.42
CA GLY A 136 -0.95 2.45 -13.44
C GLY A 136 -2.39 2.13 -13.83
N ASP A 137 -3.08 1.32 -13.03
CA ASP A 137 -4.42 0.84 -13.39
C ASP A 137 -5.37 0.81 -12.18
N ALA A 138 -6.48 1.54 -12.28
CA ALA A 138 -7.53 1.55 -11.25
C ALA A 138 -8.53 0.40 -11.43
N ALA A 139 -8.73 -0.10 -12.65
CA ALA A 139 -9.60 -1.24 -12.94
C ALA A 139 -9.03 -2.53 -12.31
N LEU A 140 -7.70 -2.67 -12.25
CA LEU A 140 -7.05 -3.75 -11.49
C LEU A 140 -7.42 -3.74 -10.00
N VAL A 141 -7.53 -2.55 -9.38
CA VAL A 141 -7.98 -2.42 -8.00
C VAL A 141 -9.43 -2.85 -7.89
N ALA A 142 -10.32 -2.33 -8.74
CA ALA A 142 -11.73 -2.69 -8.74
C ALA A 142 -11.96 -4.20 -8.94
N ALA A 143 -11.16 -4.84 -9.81
CA ALA A 143 -11.20 -6.28 -10.02
C ALA A 143 -10.73 -7.07 -8.78
N ALA A 144 -9.67 -6.62 -8.10
CA ALA A 144 -9.19 -7.23 -6.86
C ALA A 144 -10.24 -7.13 -5.74
N GLU A 145 -10.81 -5.94 -5.54
CA GLU A 145 -11.89 -5.68 -4.57
C GLU A 145 -13.14 -6.52 -4.87
N ALA A 146 -13.55 -6.62 -6.14
CA ALA A 146 -14.66 -7.48 -6.55
C ALA A 146 -14.41 -8.95 -6.20
N LYS A 147 -13.21 -9.46 -6.53
CA LYS A 147 -12.82 -10.84 -6.25
C LYS A 147 -12.82 -11.14 -4.74
N LEU A 148 -12.25 -10.25 -3.93
CA LEU A 148 -12.21 -10.40 -2.48
C LEU A 148 -13.60 -10.32 -1.84
N ALA A 149 -14.51 -9.54 -2.43
CA ALA A 149 -15.93 -9.51 -2.07
C ALA A 149 -16.74 -10.70 -2.61
N GLY A 150 -16.11 -11.74 -3.17
CA GLY A 150 -16.78 -12.93 -3.71
C GLY A 150 -17.49 -12.73 -5.05
N ARG A 151 -17.25 -11.62 -5.75
CA ARG A 151 -17.82 -11.33 -7.08
C ARG A 151 -16.83 -11.70 -8.17
N ALA A 152 -17.33 -12.05 -9.36
CA ALA A 152 -16.48 -12.29 -10.50
C ALA A 152 -15.82 -10.97 -10.96
N PRO A 153 -14.48 -10.90 -11.07
CA PRO A 153 -13.82 -9.73 -11.63
C PRO A 153 -14.17 -9.58 -13.12
N PRO A 154 -14.25 -8.35 -13.66
CA PRO A 154 -14.44 -8.13 -15.08
C PRO A 154 -13.32 -8.81 -15.88
N ARG A 155 -13.67 -9.53 -16.96
CA ARG A 155 -12.71 -10.28 -17.79
C ARG A 155 -11.83 -9.38 -18.68
N ASP A 156 -12.24 -8.13 -18.82
CA ASP A 156 -11.65 -7.06 -19.62
C ASP A 156 -10.89 -6.04 -18.77
N ALA A 157 -10.61 -6.34 -17.50
CA ALA A 157 -10.00 -5.41 -16.55
C ALA A 157 -8.49 -5.12 -16.78
N VAL A 158 -7.84 -5.77 -17.77
CA VAL A 158 -6.43 -5.55 -18.18
C VAL A 158 -6.22 -5.88 -19.65
#